data_AF-A0AAU8CYW8-F1
#
_entry.id   AF-A0AAU8CYW8-F1
#
_cell.length_a   1.000
_cell.length_b   1.000
_cell.length_c   1.000
_cell.angle_alpha   90.00
_cell.angle_beta   90.00
_cell.angle_gamma   90.00
#
_symmetry.space_group_name_H-M   'P 1'
#
loop_
_entity.id
_entity.type
_entity.pdbx_description
1 polymer ?
#
loop_
_entity_poly.entity_id
_entity_poly.type
_entity_poly.pdbx_seq_one_letter_code
_entity_poly.pdbx_strand_id
1 'polypeptide(L)'
;MARVQAKPWGVQIAGNFNRSAAIKQYQRMRSQFSRLLSNYEPMVSHVRSPIGRRGIYAVRIGADSRADANSICSKLRNAGAACIVMRNR
;
A
#
# COMPACT_ATOMS: atom_id res chain seq x y z
N MET A 1 -16.00 -0.79 -14.51
CA MET A 1 -15.17 -0.61 -13.30
C MET A 1 -13.79 -1.17 -13.62
N ALA A 2 -12.76 -0.32 -13.70
CA ALA A 2 -11.43 -0.78 -14.08
C ALA A 2 -10.96 -1.86 -13.09
N ARG A 3 -10.92 -3.12 -13.54
CA ARG A 3 -10.15 -4.16 -12.87
C ARG A 3 -8.69 -3.78 -13.10
N VAL A 4 -8.14 -2.92 -12.25
CA VAL A 4 -6.69 -2.78 -12.18
C VAL A 4 -6.19 -4.18 -11.89
N GLN A 5 -5.52 -4.80 -12.87
CA GLN A 5 -4.99 -6.15 -12.76
C GLN A 5 -4.14 -6.15 -11.48
N ALA A 6 -4.63 -6.78 -10.42
CA ALA A 6 -3.94 -6.77 -9.15
C ALA A 6 -2.60 -7.46 -9.39
N LYS A 7 -1.53 -6.67 -9.40
CA LYS A 7 -0.17 -7.17 -9.52
C LYS A 7 0.03 -8.29 -8.48
N PRO A 8 0.79 -9.36 -8.76
CA PRO A 8 0.88 -10.54 -7.90
C PRO A 8 1.42 -10.22 -6.50
N TRP A 9 2.18 -9.13 -6.35
CA TRP A 9 2.65 -8.62 -5.07
C TRP A 9 2.13 -7.21 -4.80
N GLY A 10 2.00 -6.88 -3.52
CA GLY A 10 1.56 -5.58 -3.04
C GLY A 10 2.39 -5.11 -1.87
N VAL A 11 2.77 -3.83 -1.85
CA VAL A 11 3.40 -3.17 -0.70
C VAL A 11 2.37 -2.32 0.01
N GLN A 12 1.92 -2.77 1.17
CA GLN A 12 0.98 -2.02 2.01
C GLN A 12 1.72 -0.92 2.76
N ILE A 13 1.27 0.32 2.57
CA ILE A 13 1.89 1.55 3.12
C ILE A 13 0.97 2.27 4.11
N ALA A 14 -0.35 2.10 3.97
CA ALA A 14 -1.33 2.62 4.92
C ALA A 14 -2.48 1.62 5.11
N GLY A 15 -3.11 1.65 6.27
CA GLY A 15 -4.23 0.76 6.60
C GLY A 15 -5.10 1.36 7.69
N ASN A 16 -6.41 1.43 7.46
CA ASN A 16 -7.35 1.94 8.46
C ASN A 16 -8.74 1.29 8.31
N PHE A 17 -9.51 1.18 9.38
CA PHE A 17 -10.91 0.72 9.33
C PHE A 17 -11.82 1.66 8.54
N ASN A 18 -11.47 2.95 8.44
CA ASN A 18 -12.18 3.93 7.63
C ASN A 18 -11.42 4.21 6.33
N ARG A 19 -12.09 4.05 5.18
CA ARG A 19 -11.53 4.30 3.84
C ARG A 19 -10.96 5.71 3.70
N SER A 20 -11.68 6.71 4.19
CA SER A 20 -11.25 8.12 4.10
C SER A 20 -10.00 8.38 4.92
N ALA A 21 -9.87 7.77 6.09
CA ALA A 21 -8.69 7.87 6.94
C ALA A 21 -7.48 7.19 6.28
N ALA A 22 -7.66 6.01 5.68
CA ALA A 22 -6.60 5.33 4.93
C ALA A 22 -6.11 6.16 3.75
N ILE A 23 -7.01 6.79 3.00
CA ILE A 23 -6.67 7.67 1.88
C ILE A 23 -5.94 8.93 2.37
N LYS A 24 -6.42 9.59 3.43
CA LYS A 24 -5.75 10.76 4.02
C LYS A 24 -4.35 10.42 4.52
N GLN A 25 -4.18 9.26 5.16
CA GLN A 25 -2.87 8.78 5.60
C GLN A 25 -1.92 8.58 4.40
N TYR A 26 -2.41 7.95 3.33
CA TYR A 26 -1.64 7.81 2.10
C TYR A 26 -1.30 9.16 1.46
N GLN A 27 -2.24 10.11 1.39
CA GLN A 27 -1.99 11.44 0.81
C GLN A 27 -0.89 12.19 1.57
N ARG A 28 -0.88 12.12 2.91
CA ARG A 28 0.21 12.69 3.74
C ARG A 28 1.56 12.04 3.46
N MET A 29 1.60 10.71 3.35
CA MET A 29 2.82 10.00 2.96
C MET A 29 3.25 10.36 1.55
N ARG A 30 2.32 10.50 0.59
CA ARG A 30 2.60 10.90 -0.78
C ARG A 30 3.17 12.32 -0.85
N SER A 31 2.68 13.26 -0.04
CA SER A 31 3.27 14.61 0.02
C SER A 31 4.67 14.60 0.61
N GLN A 32 4.93 13.77 1.63
CA GLN A 32 6.24 13.69 2.28
C GLN A 32 7.28 12.93 1.44
N PHE A 33 6.85 11.87 0.75
CA PHE A 33 7.71 10.97 -0.03
C PHE A 33 7.38 11.05 -1.53
N SER A 34 7.06 12.25 -2.03
CA SER A 34 6.61 12.47 -3.41
C SER A 34 7.59 11.92 -4.43
N ARG A 35 8.90 12.09 -4.22
CA ARG A 35 9.96 11.53 -5.09
C ARG A 35 9.91 10.01 -5.25
N LEU A 36 9.48 9.30 -4.21
CA LEU A 36 9.40 7.83 -4.23
C LEU A 36 8.04 7.33 -4.68
N LEU A 37 6.96 8.03 -4.30
CA LEU A 37 5.59 7.57 -4.48
C LEU A 37 4.91 8.12 -5.75
N SER A 38 5.43 9.16 -6.39
CA SER A 38 4.78 9.74 -7.59
C SER A 38 4.75 8.81 -8.80
N ASN A 39 5.69 7.86 -8.87
CA ASN A 39 5.78 6.90 -9.98
C ASN A 39 4.90 5.66 -9.76
N TYR A 40 4.27 5.54 -8.60
CA TYR A 40 3.48 4.37 -8.24
C TYR A 40 2.01 4.74 -8.08
N GLU A 41 1.15 3.96 -8.73
CA GLU A 41 -0.30 4.13 -8.58
C GLU A 41 -0.79 3.35 -7.35
N PRO A 42 -1.39 4.02 -6.34
CA PRO A 42 -1.89 3.38 -5.14
C PRO A 42 -3.21 2.66 -5.43
N MET A 43 -3.33 1.44 -4.94
CA MET A 43 -4.57 0.67 -4.95
C MET A 43 -5.14 0.59 -3.55
N VAL A 44 -6.43 0.89 -3.39
CA VAL A 44 -7.13 0.73 -2.11
C VAL A 44 -7.91 -0.58 -2.16
N SER A 45 -7.58 -1.51 -1.26
CA SER A 45 -8.24 -2.80 -1.14
C SER A 45 -8.82 -2.96 0.26
N HIS A 46 -10.05 -3.44 0.37
CA HIS A 46 -10.61 -3.83 1.65
C HIS A 46 -10.18 -5.25 1.98
N VAL A 47 -9.43 -5.44 3.07
CA VAL A 47 -8.90 -6.73 3.47
C VAL A 47 -9.29 -7.10 4.88
N ARG A 48 -9.42 -8.40 5.13
CA ARG A 48 -9.72 -8.91 6.46
C ARG A 48 -8.51 -8.66 7.38
N SER A 49 -8.76 -8.07 8.54
CA SER A 49 -7.73 -7.89 9.57
C SER A 49 -7.84 -9.01 10.60
N PRO A 50 -6.73 -9.57 11.10
CA PRO A 50 -6.74 -10.48 12.25
C PRO A 50 -7.20 -9.81 13.54
N ILE A 51 -7.09 -8.48 13.63
CA ILE A 51 -7.26 -7.68 14.86
C ILE A 51 -8.75 -7.27 15.09
N GLY A 52 -9.71 -7.94 14.45
CA GLY A 52 -11.13 -7.71 14.75
C GLY A 52 -12.10 -8.28 13.73
N ARG A 53 -13.41 -8.05 13.97
CA ARG A 53 -14.49 -8.48 13.07
C ARG A 53 -14.59 -7.63 11.80
N ARG A 54 -13.98 -6.44 11.78
CA ARG A 54 -14.02 -5.50 10.65
C ARG A 54 -12.72 -5.59 9.84
N GLY A 55 -12.88 -5.61 8.51
CA GLY A 55 -11.75 -5.44 7.61
C GLY A 55 -11.16 -4.03 7.68
N ILE A 56 -9.96 -3.87 7.13
CA ILE A 56 -9.31 -2.59 6.96
C ILE A 56 -9.25 -2.24 5.47
N TYR A 57 -9.34 -0.95 5.18
CA TYR A 57 -8.95 -0.41 3.89
C TYR A 57 -7.43 -0.26 3.88
N ALA A 58 -6.76 -1.15 3.16
CA ALA A 58 -5.33 -1.14 2.93
C ALA A 58 -5.02 -0.38 1.64
N VAL A 59 -4.09 0.57 1.71
CA VAL A 59 -3.51 1.23 0.55
C VAL A 59 -2.21 0.52 0.19
N ARG A 60 -2.13 0.06 -1.06
CA ARG A 60 -1.03 -0.77 -1.57
C ARG A 60 -0.44 -0.23 -2.85
N ILE A 61 0.84 -0.51 -3.07
CA ILE A 61 1.49 -0.34 -4.37
C ILE A 61 1.62 -1.73 -5.00
N GLY A 62 1.14 -1.90 -6.22
CA GLY A 62 1.30 -3.14 -6.97
C GLY A 62 2.73 -3.35 -7.46
N ALA A 63 3.20 -4.59 -7.42
CA ALA A 63 4.52 -4.99 -7.91
C ALA A 63 4.47 -6.36 -8.61
N ASP A 64 5.21 -6.50 -9.70
CA ASP A 64 5.24 -7.72 -10.52
C ASP A 64 5.98 -8.88 -9.83
N SER A 65 6.96 -8.59 -8.99
CA SER A 65 7.71 -9.59 -8.25
C SER A 65 7.83 -9.27 -6.75
N ARG A 66 8.15 -10.29 -5.95
CA ARG A 66 8.50 -10.11 -4.53
C ARG A 66 9.72 -9.21 -4.37
N ALA A 67 10.70 -9.35 -5.26
CA ALA A 67 11.94 -8.57 -5.23
C ALA A 67 11.65 -7.09 -5.47
N ASP A 68 10.78 -6.77 -6.43
CA ASP A 68 10.36 -5.39 -6.70
C ASP A 68 9.60 -4.81 -5.52
N ALA A 69 8.67 -5.58 -4.94
CA ALA A 69 7.92 -5.18 -3.75
C ALA A 69 8.86 -4.90 -2.56
N ASN A 70 9.87 -5.76 -2.35
CA ASN A 70 10.90 -5.57 -1.33
C ASN A 70 11.74 -4.33 -1.63
N SER A 71 12.15 -4.09 -2.88
CA SER A 71 12.94 -2.92 -3.27
C SER A 71 12.18 -1.61 -2.99
N ILE A 72 10.89 -1.57 -3.33
CA ILE A 72 10.00 -0.44 -3.01
C ILE A 72 9.91 -0.25 -1.50
N CYS A 73 9.64 -1.33 -0.76
CA CYS A 73 9.51 -1.27 0.69
C CYS A 73 10.82 -0.82 1.36
N SER A 74 11.98 -1.31 0.93
CA SER A 74 13.28 -0.87 1.43
C SER A 74 13.54 0.62 1.18
N LYS A 75 13.21 1.14 -0.02
CA LYS A 75 13.32 2.58 -0.30
C LYS A 75 12.43 3.42 0.62
N LEU A 76 11.20 2.95 0.87
CA LEU A 76 10.28 3.62 1.80
C LEU A 76 10.81 3.59 3.24
N ARG A 77 11.32 2.44 3.70
CA ARG A 77 11.92 2.32 5.04
C ARG A 77 13.14 3.21 5.22
N ASN A 78 14.00 3.29 4.21
CA ASN A 78 15.17 4.19 4.24
C ASN A 78 14.76 5.66 4.31
N ALA A 79 13.61 6.02 3.73
CA ALA A 79 13.05 7.35 3.87
C ALA A 79 12.31 7.57 5.22
N GLY A 80 12.18 6.54 6.07
CA GLY A 80 11.49 6.60 7.35
C GLY A 80 10.01 6.21 7.32
N ALA A 81 9.50 5.68 6.20
CA ALA A 81 8.13 5.20 6.08
C ALA A 81 8.00 3.72 6.46
N ALA A 82 6.86 3.36 7.07
CA ALA A 82 6.51 1.97 7.32
C ALA A 82 5.92 1.32 6.06
N CYS A 83 6.27 0.06 5.81
CA CYS A 83 5.72 -0.73 4.72
C CYS A 83 5.70 -2.23 5.06
N ILE A 84 4.78 -2.95 4.44
CA ILE A 84 4.63 -4.40 4.58
C ILE A 84 4.46 -4.99 3.18
N VAL A 85 5.33 -5.94 2.82
CA VAL A 85 5.22 -6.67 1.55
C VAL A 85 4.31 -7.87 1.73
N MET A 86 3.36 -8.03 0.82
CA MET A 86 2.42 -9.14 0.82
C MET A 86 2.10 -9.61 -0.59
N ARG A 87 1.71 -10.87 -0.71
CA ARG A 87 1.22 -11.42 -1.97
C ARG A 87 -0.25 -11.02 -2.14
N ASN A 88 -0.60 -10.46 -3.29
CA ASN A 88 -2.00 -10.28 -3.64
C ASN A 88 -2.53 -11.66 -4.10
N ARG A 89 -3.61 -12.12 -3.48
CA ARG A 89 -4.33 -13.35 -3.83
C ARG A 89 -5.71 -12.99 -4.33
#